data_AF-A0A5C7V3C7-F1
#
_entry.id   AF-A0A5C7V3C7-F1
#
_cell.length_a   1.000
_cell.length_b   1.000
_cell.length_c   1.000
_cell.angle_alpha   90.00
_cell.angle_beta   90.00
_cell.angle_gamma   90.00
#
_symmetry.space_group_name_H-M   'P 1'
#
loop_
_entity.id
_entity.type
_entity.pdbx_description
1 polymer ?
#
loop_
_entity_poly.entity_id
_entity_poly.type
_entity_poly.pdbx_seq_one_letter_code
_entity_poly.pdbx_strand_id
1 'polypeptide(L)'
;MATKTYQEYFNALGFRESSSIPGGTQNYDSENASGFIGKYQFGEAALFDLGYYGIDNSDGNLFKNDWIGNWSGKNGINNKTDYFNHGAIQETIIYEWHNVLWKRIRFLGFDQYEGQILNDHLITISGMLAVSHLLGAGSQSSDTAGLKGYLMSGAVFSLHDGNGTAAYEYMTLFEGFQTPFTTDHSKAEIIAGGAGRDILIGFGGNDTLIGKENIDTATYLNNSNEFGVNKNIDGTWTIEHRSSESEGMDTLVDMERIKFSDISLALDLDGNAGITAKILGAVFGRESVSNLAYAGIGLALLDDGMSYKALMQVAIDAALGAHTANHADVVELLYENVAGFAPATNEKTYFVDLLNSGAHTVVSIGIMAADHPLNQANINLVGLSQTGLGYEFVSV
;
A
#
# COMPACT_ATOMS: atom_id res chain seq x y z
N MET A 1 -2.46 -24.47 2.32
CA MET A 1 -3.84 -24.11 1.92
C MET A 1 -4.14 -24.74 0.57
N ALA A 2 -5.38 -25.13 0.29
CA ALA A 2 -5.74 -25.65 -1.02
C ALA A 2 -5.54 -24.57 -2.09
N THR A 3 -4.98 -24.93 -3.23
CA THR A 3 -4.74 -24.03 -4.36
C THR A 3 -6.06 -23.58 -4.97
N LYS A 4 -6.33 -22.27 -4.99
CA LYS A 4 -7.51 -21.67 -5.65
C LYS A 4 -7.31 -21.68 -7.17
N THR A 5 -8.01 -22.57 -7.87
CA THR A 5 -7.89 -22.76 -9.32
C THR A 5 -8.61 -21.67 -10.12
N TYR A 6 -8.26 -21.51 -11.40
CA TYR A 6 -8.93 -20.54 -12.26
C TYR A 6 -10.40 -20.88 -12.55
N GLN A 7 -10.77 -22.17 -12.49
CA GLN A 7 -12.18 -22.57 -12.59
C GLN A 7 -12.98 -22.15 -11.35
N GLU A 8 -12.36 -22.22 -10.16
CA GLU A 8 -12.98 -21.74 -8.93
C GLU A 8 -13.16 -20.22 -8.94
N TYR A 9 -12.26 -19.48 -9.60
CA TYR A 9 -12.42 -18.04 -9.84
C TYR A 9 -13.72 -17.76 -10.62
N PHE A 10 -13.96 -18.44 -11.74
CA PHE A 10 -15.18 -18.25 -12.52
C PHE A 10 -16.44 -18.72 -11.78
N ASN A 11 -16.33 -19.75 -10.97
CA ASN A 11 -17.42 -20.17 -10.09
C ASN A 11 -17.77 -19.09 -9.06
N ALA A 12 -16.76 -18.47 -8.43
CA ALA A 12 -16.95 -17.35 -7.51
C ALA A 12 -17.51 -16.12 -8.21
N LEU A 13 -17.04 -15.81 -9.43
CA LEU A 13 -17.54 -14.69 -10.23
C LEU A 13 -19.00 -14.91 -10.62
N GLY A 14 -19.35 -16.08 -11.15
CA GLY A 14 -20.73 -16.42 -11.48
C GLY A 14 -21.65 -16.39 -10.26
N PHE A 15 -21.16 -16.81 -9.08
CA PHE A 15 -21.91 -16.66 -7.84
C PHE A 15 -22.13 -15.18 -7.47
N ARG A 16 -21.09 -14.34 -7.56
CA ARG A 16 -21.17 -12.92 -7.23
C ARG A 16 -22.10 -12.15 -8.18
N GLU A 17 -22.03 -12.45 -9.47
CA GLU A 17 -22.74 -11.73 -10.54
C GLU A 17 -24.20 -12.15 -10.69
N SER A 18 -24.50 -13.45 -10.57
CA SER A 18 -25.85 -13.98 -10.87
C SER A 18 -26.40 -14.93 -9.80
N SER A 19 -25.71 -15.12 -8.67
CA SER A 19 -26.03 -16.16 -7.68
C SER A 19 -25.98 -17.59 -8.24
N SER A 20 -25.19 -17.84 -9.29
CA SER A 20 -24.95 -19.19 -9.81
C SER A 20 -24.17 -20.04 -8.80
N ILE A 21 -24.67 -21.23 -8.47
CA ILE A 21 -24.12 -22.08 -7.40
C ILE A 21 -23.13 -23.10 -7.98
N PRO A 22 -21.85 -23.12 -7.56
CA PRO A 22 -20.89 -24.10 -8.07
C PRO A 22 -21.34 -25.55 -7.84
N GLY A 23 -21.35 -26.38 -8.89
CA GLY A 23 -21.87 -27.75 -8.83
C GLY A 23 -23.40 -27.86 -8.67
N GLY A 24 -24.11 -26.74 -8.69
CA GLY A 24 -25.56 -26.64 -8.62
C GLY A 24 -26.13 -25.83 -9.78
N THR A 25 -27.28 -25.19 -9.53
CA THR A 25 -27.98 -24.38 -10.54
C THR A 25 -27.12 -23.24 -11.04
N GLN A 26 -26.95 -23.19 -12.37
CA GLN A 26 -26.31 -22.08 -13.06
C GLN A 26 -27.39 -21.16 -13.65
N ASN A 27 -27.26 -19.86 -13.42
CA ASN A 27 -28.21 -18.85 -13.88
C ASN A 27 -27.73 -18.24 -15.20
N TYR A 28 -27.66 -19.06 -16.25
CA TYR A 28 -27.22 -18.61 -17.58
C TYR A 28 -28.25 -17.71 -18.30
N ASP A 29 -29.50 -17.71 -17.85
CA ASP A 29 -30.62 -16.95 -18.40
C ASP A 29 -30.97 -15.71 -17.56
N SER A 30 -30.11 -15.31 -16.62
CA SER A 30 -30.36 -14.14 -15.77
C SER A 30 -30.19 -12.83 -16.53
N GLU A 31 -31.02 -11.85 -16.20
CA GLU A 31 -30.90 -10.46 -16.64
C GLU A 31 -31.22 -9.52 -15.49
N ASN A 32 -30.36 -8.54 -15.22
CA ASN A 32 -30.60 -7.54 -14.18
C ASN A 32 -31.38 -6.32 -14.69
N ALA A 33 -31.77 -5.43 -13.76
CA ALA A 33 -32.56 -4.25 -14.08
C ALA A 33 -31.86 -3.24 -15.02
N SER A 34 -30.53 -3.33 -15.14
CA SER A 34 -29.69 -2.52 -16.01
C SER A 34 -29.34 -3.22 -17.34
N GLY A 35 -30.01 -4.35 -17.64
CA GLY A 35 -29.89 -5.07 -18.90
C GLY A 35 -28.65 -5.96 -19.02
N PHE A 36 -27.83 -6.15 -17.99
CA PHE A 36 -26.70 -7.08 -18.07
C PHE A 36 -27.19 -8.54 -18.02
N ILE A 37 -26.60 -9.41 -18.84
CA ILE A 37 -27.13 -10.76 -19.10
C ILE A 37 -26.18 -11.90 -18.77
N GLY A 38 -26.78 -13.06 -18.49
CA GLY A 38 -26.11 -14.33 -18.28
C GLY A 38 -25.42 -14.45 -16.94
N LYS A 39 -24.76 -15.60 -16.75
CA LYS A 39 -24.11 -15.99 -15.49
C LYS A 39 -23.10 -14.93 -14.99
N TYR A 40 -22.45 -14.24 -15.92
CA TYR A 40 -21.38 -13.29 -15.66
C TYR A 40 -21.79 -11.83 -15.89
N GLN A 41 -23.09 -11.57 -16.10
CA GLN A 41 -23.65 -10.22 -16.26
C GLN A 41 -22.92 -9.39 -17.34
N PHE A 42 -22.83 -9.93 -18.56
CA PHE A 42 -22.24 -9.23 -19.68
C PHE A 42 -23.12 -8.09 -20.19
N GLY A 43 -22.49 -6.98 -20.58
CA GLY A 43 -23.11 -5.89 -21.33
C GLY A 43 -22.78 -5.94 -22.82
N GLU A 44 -23.46 -5.10 -23.61
CA GLU A 44 -23.30 -5.02 -25.07
C GLU A 44 -21.88 -4.63 -25.47
N ALA A 45 -21.27 -3.64 -24.80
CA ALA A 45 -19.91 -3.21 -25.09
C ALA A 45 -18.88 -4.35 -24.97
N ALA A 46 -19.00 -5.20 -23.95
CA ALA A 46 -18.10 -6.33 -23.76
C ALA A 46 -18.32 -7.42 -24.82
N LEU A 47 -19.57 -7.72 -25.17
CA LEU A 47 -19.87 -8.67 -26.26
C LEU A 47 -19.52 -8.12 -27.65
N PHE A 48 -19.55 -6.80 -27.82
CA PHE A 48 -19.04 -6.11 -29.01
C PHE A 48 -17.53 -6.27 -29.14
N ASP A 49 -16.78 -6.00 -28.06
CA ASP A 49 -15.33 -6.20 -28.02
C ASP A 49 -14.91 -7.65 -28.34
N LEU A 50 -15.77 -8.62 -27.98
CA LEU A 50 -15.57 -10.05 -28.23
C LEU A 50 -16.10 -10.51 -29.61
N GLY A 51 -16.72 -9.61 -30.38
CA GLY A 51 -17.24 -9.86 -31.71
C GLY A 51 -18.53 -10.70 -31.74
N TYR A 52 -19.26 -10.80 -30.64
CA TYR A 52 -20.61 -11.41 -30.58
C TYR A 52 -21.70 -10.41 -30.91
N TYR A 53 -21.44 -9.12 -30.68
CA TYR A 53 -22.40 -8.04 -30.83
C TYR A 53 -21.89 -6.93 -31.75
N GLY A 54 -22.80 -6.19 -32.35
CA GLY A 54 -22.55 -5.13 -33.33
C GLY A 54 -23.37 -3.89 -32.99
N ILE A 55 -22.90 -2.73 -33.48
CA ILE A 55 -23.60 -1.45 -33.29
C ILE A 55 -25.00 -1.52 -33.94
N ASP A 56 -26.00 -1.00 -33.25
CA ASP A 56 -27.35 -0.84 -33.78
C ASP A 56 -27.43 0.40 -34.72
N ASN A 57 -28.30 0.32 -35.71
CA ASN A 57 -28.65 1.46 -36.55
C ASN A 57 -29.60 2.46 -35.83
N SER A 58 -30.21 2.08 -34.70
CA SER A 58 -31.18 2.94 -33.98
C SER A 58 -30.51 3.90 -32.98
N ASP A 59 -29.41 3.50 -32.34
CA ASP A 59 -28.44 4.39 -31.72
C ASP A 59 -27.06 3.71 -31.56
N GLY A 60 -25.99 4.51 -31.60
CA GLY A 60 -24.62 4.01 -31.51
C GLY A 60 -24.14 3.69 -30.09
N ASN A 61 -25.02 3.60 -29.09
CA ASN A 61 -24.64 3.56 -27.67
C ASN A 61 -24.67 2.15 -27.07
N LEU A 62 -23.52 1.46 -27.14
CA LEU A 62 -23.29 0.11 -26.60
C LEU A 62 -23.31 -0.01 -25.05
N PHE A 63 -23.67 1.06 -24.33
CA PHE A 63 -23.75 1.05 -22.87
C PHE A 63 -25.19 1.01 -22.34
N LYS A 64 -26.19 0.90 -23.23
CA LYS A 64 -27.60 0.81 -22.85
C LYS A 64 -28.02 -0.59 -22.42
N ASN A 65 -27.41 -1.62 -23.00
CA ASN A 65 -27.76 -3.02 -22.77
C ASN A 65 -29.25 -3.31 -23.08
N ASP A 66 -29.80 -2.71 -24.14
CA ASP A 66 -31.19 -2.95 -24.55
C ASP A 66 -31.35 -4.17 -25.47
N TRP A 67 -30.24 -4.67 -25.99
CA TRP A 67 -30.10 -5.83 -26.85
C TRP A 67 -30.81 -5.69 -28.20
N ILE A 68 -30.99 -4.46 -28.71
CA ILE A 68 -31.66 -4.15 -29.99
C ILE A 68 -30.73 -4.22 -31.22
N GLY A 69 -29.41 -4.08 -31.02
CA GLY A 69 -28.36 -4.22 -32.04
C GLY A 69 -28.12 -5.63 -32.60
N ASN A 70 -27.08 -5.72 -33.45
CA ASN A 70 -26.86 -6.87 -34.34
C ASN A 70 -25.98 -7.95 -33.70
N TRP A 71 -26.51 -9.16 -33.53
CA TRP A 71 -25.71 -10.34 -33.17
C TRP A 71 -24.94 -10.87 -34.37
N SER A 72 -23.69 -11.27 -34.17
CA SER A 72 -22.80 -11.68 -35.28
C SER A 72 -22.99 -13.14 -35.74
N GLY A 73 -23.65 -13.98 -34.93
CA GLY A 73 -23.73 -15.42 -35.15
C GLY A 73 -22.49 -16.20 -34.69
N LYS A 74 -21.48 -15.52 -34.12
CA LYS A 74 -20.26 -16.17 -33.58
C LYS A 74 -20.65 -17.27 -32.60
N ASN A 75 -20.06 -18.46 -32.77
CA ASN A 75 -20.34 -19.66 -31.97
C ASN A 75 -21.83 -20.04 -31.87
N GLY A 76 -22.63 -19.71 -32.90
CA GLY A 76 -24.05 -20.05 -32.95
C GLY A 76 -24.96 -19.08 -32.18
N ILE A 77 -24.44 -17.95 -31.71
CA ILE A 77 -25.23 -16.94 -30.98
C ILE A 77 -25.74 -15.88 -31.95
N ASN A 78 -26.98 -16.04 -32.44
CA ASN A 78 -27.60 -15.14 -33.41
C ASN A 78 -28.60 -14.17 -32.78
N ASN A 79 -28.93 -14.36 -31.50
CA ASN A 79 -29.85 -13.51 -30.74
C ASN A 79 -29.67 -13.75 -29.22
N LYS A 80 -30.34 -12.93 -28.40
CA LYS A 80 -30.31 -13.02 -26.94
C LYS A 80 -30.81 -14.36 -26.40
N THR A 81 -31.81 -14.96 -27.04
CA THR A 81 -32.34 -16.28 -26.65
C THR A 81 -31.31 -17.38 -26.91
N ASP A 82 -30.56 -17.30 -28.01
CA ASP A 82 -29.43 -18.20 -28.25
C ASP A 82 -28.40 -18.05 -27.12
N TYR A 83 -28.03 -16.81 -26.73
CA TYR A 83 -27.07 -16.57 -25.66
C TYR A 83 -27.48 -17.22 -24.33
N PHE A 84 -28.74 -17.06 -23.92
CA PHE A 84 -29.27 -17.67 -22.69
C PHE A 84 -29.29 -19.20 -22.73
N ASN A 85 -29.57 -19.80 -23.89
CA ASN A 85 -29.65 -21.25 -24.03
C ASN A 85 -28.28 -21.94 -24.21
N HIS A 86 -27.19 -21.18 -24.37
CA HIS A 86 -25.84 -21.73 -24.60
C HIS A 86 -24.89 -21.42 -23.43
N GLY A 87 -25.17 -21.96 -22.25
CA GLY A 87 -24.33 -21.78 -21.06
C GLY A 87 -22.85 -22.14 -21.26
N ALA A 88 -22.55 -23.22 -21.99
CA ALA A 88 -21.17 -23.59 -22.33
C ALA A 88 -20.42 -22.51 -23.15
N ILE A 89 -21.15 -21.76 -23.98
CA ILE A 89 -20.58 -20.64 -24.73
C ILE A 89 -20.35 -19.44 -23.79
N GLN A 90 -21.20 -19.19 -22.80
CA GLN A 90 -20.93 -18.16 -21.79
C GLN A 90 -19.65 -18.46 -21.00
N GLU A 91 -19.39 -19.73 -20.68
CA GLU A 91 -18.11 -20.14 -20.08
C GLU A 91 -16.93 -19.81 -21.02
N THR A 92 -17.06 -20.08 -22.33
CA THR A 92 -16.01 -19.74 -23.30
C THR A 92 -15.81 -18.21 -23.41
N ILE A 93 -16.91 -17.46 -23.43
CA ILE A 93 -16.90 -15.99 -23.52
C ILE A 93 -16.17 -15.37 -22.32
N ILE A 94 -16.37 -15.87 -21.09
CA ILE A 94 -15.70 -15.28 -19.94
C ILE A 94 -14.18 -15.50 -19.96
N TYR A 95 -13.71 -16.66 -20.46
CA TYR A 95 -12.29 -16.89 -20.72
C TYR A 95 -11.73 -15.94 -21.79
N GLU A 96 -12.44 -15.77 -22.92
CA GLU A 96 -12.05 -14.81 -23.97
C GLU A 96 -12.01 -13.38 -23.43
N TRP A 97 -12.97 -13.00 -22.59
CA TRP A 97 -13.04 -11.68 -21.97
C TRP A 97 -11.84 -11.40 -21.07
N HIS A 98 -11.44 -12.35 -20.23
CA HIS A 98 -10.26 -12.17 -19.38
C HIS A 98 -8.98 -11.99 -20.20
N ASN A 99 -8.86 -12.62 -21.37
CA ASN A 99 -7.75 -12.35 -22.30
C ASN A 99 -7.79 -10.91 -22.83
N VAL A 100 -8.97 -10.36 -23.12
CA VAL A 100 -9.13 -8.95 -23.53
C VAL A 100 -8.77 -8.01 -22.38
N LEU A 101 -9.27 -8.29 -21.17
CA LEU A 101 -8.98 -7.49 -19.98
C LEU A 101 -7.49 -7.49 -19.67
N TRP A 102 -6.82 -8.65 -19.66
CA TRP A 102 -5.39 -8.71 -19.39
C TRP A 102 -4.56 -7.94 -20.42
N LYS A 103 -4.93 -8.00 -21.71
CA LYS A 103 -4.29 -7.18 -22.75
C LYS A 103 -4.45 -5.69 -22.48
N ARG A 104 -5.62 -5.25 -21.99
CA ARG A 104 -5.88 -3.85 -21.63
C ARG A 104 -5.08 -3.40 -20.42
N ILE A 105 -5.04 -4.22 -19.37
CA ILE A 105 -4.26 -3.98 -18.15
C ILE A 105 -2.79 -3.77 -18.51
N ARG A 106 -2.21 -4.69 -19.28
CA ARG A 106 -0.83 -4.57 -19.77
C ARG A 106 -0.60 -3.38 -20.70
N PHE A 107 -1.54 -3.09 -21.59
CA PHE A 107 -1.44 -1.94 -22.49
C PHE A 107 -1.38 -0.61 -21.71
N LEU A 108 -2.07 -0.55 -20.57
CA LEU A 108 -2.05 0.59 -19.66
C LEU A 108 -0.87 0.56 -18.68
N GLY A 109 -0.06 -0.50 -18.68
CA GLY A 109 1.09 -0.68 -17.78
C GLY A 109 0.73 -1.02 -16.34
N PHE A 110 -0.50 -1.49 -16.07
CA PHE A 110 -0.92 -1.82 -14.70
C PHE A 110 -0.53 -3.24 -14.26
N ASP A 111 0.06 -4.04 -15.13
CA ASP A 111 0.63 -5.34 -14.76
C ASP A 111 1.75 -5.21 -13.72
N GLN A 112 2.47 -4.09 -13.69
CA GLN A 112 3.52 -3.80 -12.70
C GLN A 112 3.03 -3.73 -11.24
N TYR A 113 1.72 -3.56 -11.02
CA TYR A 113 1.14 -3.55 -9.67
C TYR A 113 0.91 -4.95 -9.12
N GLU A 114 1.11 -6.01 -9.90
CA GLU A 114 1.03 -7.38 -9.41
C GLU A 114 1.99 -7.59 -8.22
N GLY A 115 1.48 -8.17 -7.13
CA GLY A 115 2.24 -8.43 -5.91
C GLY A 115 2.44 -7.23 -4.98
N GLN A 116 2.12 -6.00 -5.41
CA GLN A 116 2.16 -4.80 -4.57
C GLN A 116 1.03 -4.82 -3.53
N ILE A 117 1.19 -4.08 -2.42
CA ILE A 117 0.13 -3.90 -1.42
C ILE A 117 -0.18 -2.41 -1.34
N LEU A 118 -1.39 -2.02 -1.74
CA LEU A 118 -1.82 -0.63 -1.71
C LEU A 118 -2.88 -0.45 -0.63
N ASN A 119 -2.62 0.41 0.36
CA ASN A 119 -3.52 0.69 1.48
C ASN A 119 -4.14 -0.59 2.08
N ASP A 120 -3.28 -1.54 2.48
CA ASP A 120 -3.62 -2.87 3.01
C ASP A 120 -4.28 -3.87 2.02
N HIS A 121 -4.44 -3.51 0.74
CA HIS A 121 -4.99 -4.39 -0.28
C HIS A 121 -3.89 -5.00 -1.15
N LEU A 122 -3.70 -6.32 -1.05
CA LEU A 122 -2.81 -7.04 -1.97
C LEU A 122 -3.38 -7.01 -3.39
N ILE A 123 -2.56 -6.52 -4.32
CA ILE A 123 -2.90 -6.46 -5.73
C ILE A 123 -2.45 -7.75 -6.41
N THR A 124 -3.40 -8.50 -6.95
CA THR A 124 -3.14 -9.76 -7.66
C THR A 124 -3.69 -9.72 -9.07
N ILE A 125 -3.16 -10.55 -9.97
CA ILE A 125 -3.70 -10.66 -11.34
C ILE A 125 -5.21 -10.97 -11.33
N SER A 126 -5.63 -11.93 -10.49
CA SER A 126 -7.04 -12.32 -10.38
C SER A 126 -7.90 -11.20 -9.82
N GLY A 127 -7.43 -10.47 -8.80
CA GLY A 127 -8.12 -9.27 -8.31
C GLY A 127 -8.23 -8.17 -9.37
N MET A 128 -7.16 -7.88 -10.12
CA MET A 128 -7.17 -6.89 -11.20
C MET A 128 -8.14 -7.26 -12.32
N LEU A 129 -8.22 -8.55 -12.69
CA LEU A 129 -9.18 -9.05 -13.67
C LEU A 129 -10.62 -8.90 -13.17
N ALA A 130 -10.88 -9.19 -11.90
CA ALA A 130 -12.20 -9.04 -11.30
C ALA A 130 -12.65 -7.57 -11.26
N VAL A 131 -11.78 -6.67 -10.79
CA VAL A 131 -12.07 -5.22 -10.79
C VAL A 131 -12.27 -4.70 -12.22
N SER A 132 -11.48 -5.18 -13.17
CA SER A 132 -11.65 -4.81 -14.59
C SER A 132 -12.92 -5.39 -15.22
N HIS A 133 -13.41 -6.54 -14.75
CA HIS A 133 -14.71 -7.08 -15.15
C HIS A 133 -15.85 -6.20 -14.64
N LEU A 134 -15.75 -5.76 -13.38
CA LEU A 134 -16.76 -4.92 -12.72
C LEU A 134 -16.82 -3.49 -13.31
N LEU A 135 -15.67 -2.83 -13.45
CA LEU A 135 -15.60 -1.38 -13.71
C LEU A 135 -14.85 -1.02 -15.02
N GLY A 136 -14.36 -2.02 -15.74
CA GLY A 136 -13.41 -1.83 -16.84
C GLY A 136 -11.98 -1.59 -16.35
N ALA A 137 -11.01 -1.80 -17.24
CA ALA A 137 -9.59 -1.55 -16.93
C ALA A 137 -9.24 -0.05 -16.79
N GLY A 138 -10.12 0.85 -17.25
CA GLY A 138 -9.86 2.28 -17.38
C GLY A 138 -9.46 2.68 -18.81
N SER A 139 -9.02 3.92 -18.99
CA SER A 139 -8.62 4.44 -20.31
C SER A 139 -7.50 5.48 -20.18
N GLN A 140 -6.87 5.83 -21.31
CA GLN A 140 -5.87 6.90 -21.34
C GLN A 140 -6.45 8.29 -21.07
N SER A 141 -7.77 8.48 -21.24
CA SER A 141 -8.43 9.78 -21.09
C SER A 141 -9.03 10.05 -19.70
N SER A 142 -8.93 9.10 -18.77
CA SER A 142 -9.37 9.28 -17.38
C SER A 142 -8.40 8.62 -16.41
N ASP A 143 -8.03 9.34 -15.36
CA ASP A 143 -7.17 8.85 -14.28
C ASP A 143 -7.97 8.33 -13.08
N THR A 144 -9.30 8.43 -13.13
CA THR A 144 -10.19 8.09 -12.01
C THR A 144 -11.14 6.94 -12.32
N ALA A 145 -11.17 6.43 -13.55
CA ALA A 145 -12.09 5.39 -13.99
C ALA A 145 -11.49 3.97 -13.93
N GLY A 146 -12.33 2.98 -13.60
CA GLY A 146 -11.99 1.56 -13.64
C GLY A 146 -10.86 1.14 -12.71
N LEU A 147 -10.17 0.05 -13.06
CA LEU A 147 -8.96 -0.41 -12.36
C LEU A 147 -7.89 0.68 -12.27
N LYS A 148 -7.68 1.45 -13.36
CA LYS A 148 -6.73 2.56 -13.40
C LYS A 148 -6.91 3.52 -12.24
N GLY A 149 -8.14 4.00 -12.02
CA GLY A 149 -8.43 4.96 -10.95
C GLY A 149 -8.20 4.39 -9.56
N TYR A 150 -8.56 3.12 -9.36
CA TYR A 150 -8.32 2.41 -8.11
C TYR A 150 -6.81 2.32 -7.80
N LEU A 151 -6.00 1.83 -8.73
CA LEU A 151 -4.55 1.68 -8.54
C LEU A 151 -3.84 3.04 -8.38
N MET A 152 -4.14 4.03 -9.24
CA MET A 152 -3.48 5.34 -9.19
C MET A 152 -3.77 6.13 -7.91
N SER A 153 -4.87 5.79 -7.21
CA SER A 153 -5.22 6.39 -5.93
C SER A 153 -4.49 5.75 -4.73
N GLY A 154 -3.78 4.64 -4.93
CA GLY A 154 -3.27 3.80 -3.83
C GLY A 154 -4.38 3.05 -3.12
N ALA A 155 -5.36 2.55 -3.86
CA ALA A 155 -6.56 1.88 -3.34
C ALA A 155 -7.41 2.72 -2.35
N VAL A 156 -7.09 3.99 -2.12
CA VAL A 156 -7.89 4.92 -1.28
C VAL A 156 -9.21 5.26 -1.94
N PHE A 157 -9.19 5.52 -3.25
CA PHE A 157 -10.40 5.79 -4.01
C PHE A 157 -10.98 4.48 -4.54
N SER A 158 -12.05 4.02 -3.88
CA SER A 158 -12.80 2.86 -4.36
C SER A 158 -14.04 3.30 -5.15
N LEU A 159 -13.94 3.18 -6.47
CA LEU A 159 -15.09 3.32 -7.36
C LEU A 159 -16.12 2.26 -7.06
N HIS A 160 -17.39 2.64 -7.23
CA HIS A 160 -18.53 1.74 -7.12
C HIS A 160 -19.13 1.48 -8.51
N ASP A 161 -19.64 0.28 -8.73
CA ASP A 161 -20.48 -0.01 -9.90
C ASP A 161 -21.88 0.65 -9.74
N GLY A 162 -22.74 0.46 -10.74
CA GLY A 162 -24.12 0.97 -10.69
C GLY A 162 -24.97 0.41 -9.55
N ASN A 163 -24.55 -0.69 -8.92
CA ASN A 163 -25.22 -1.34 -7.80
C ASN A 163 -24.58 -0.99 -6.43
N GLY A 164 -23.55 -0.15 -6.40
CA GLY A 164 -22.87 0.24 -5.17
C GLY A 164 -21.81 -0.75 -4.67
N THR A 165 -21.28 -1.62 -5.54
CA THR A 165 -20.19 -2.55 -5.21
C THR A 165 -18.84 -1.92 -5.48
N ALA A 166 -17.96 -1.89 -4.48
CA ALA A 166 -16.68 -1.21 -4.55
C ALA A 166 -15.56 -2.05 -5.18
N ALA A 167 -14.59 -1.40 -5.83
CA ALA A 167 -13.42 -2.05 -6.43
C ALA A 167 -12.60 -2.88 -5.41
N TYR A 168 -12.44 -2.38 -4.18
CA TYR A 168 -11.65 -3.08 -3.15
C TYR A 168 -12.30 -4.43 -2.78
N GLU A 169 -13.63 -4.52 -2.79
CA GLU A 169 -14.34 -5.77 -2.51
C GLU A 169 -13.99 -6.85 -3.52
N TYR A 170 -13.93 -6.49 -4.81
CA TYR A 170 -13.55 -7.43 -5.87
C TYR A 170 -12.05 -7.76 -5.82
N MET A 171 -11.21 -6.77 -5.53
CA MET A 171 -9.77 -7.00 -5.34
C MET A 171 -9.52 -8.07 -4.27
N THR A 172 -10.17 -7.92 -3.10
CA THR A 172 -10.02 -8.84 -1.96
C THR A 172 -10.74 -10.18 -2.17
N LEU A 173 -11.98 -10.19 -2.68
CA LEU A 173 -12.75 -11.43 -2.86
C LEU A 173 -12.07 -12.38 -3.86
N PHE A 174 -11.48 -11.82 -4.91
CA PHE A 174 -10.83 -12.56 -5.99
C PHE A 174 -9.31 -12.63 -5.85
N GLU A 175 -8.77 -12.31 -4.67
CA GLU A 175 -7.35 -12.40 -4.39
C GLU A 175 -6.84 -13.85 -4.42
N GLY A 176 -5.70 -14.05 -5.10
CA GLY A 176 -4.90 -15.28 -5.00
C GLY A 176 -5.45 -16.48 -5.78
N PHE A 177 -6.45 -16.29 -6.65
CA PHE A 177 -6.81 -17.32 -7.62
C PHE A 177 -5.73 -17.45 -8.69
N GLN A 178 -5.41 -18.69 -9.07
CA GLN A 178 -4.56 -18.97 -10.21
C GLN A 178 -5.16 -18.39 -11.49
N THR A 179 -4.32 -17.89 -12.37
CA THR A 179 -4.69 -17.44 -13.71
C THR A 179 -3.66 -17.96 -14.72
N PRO A 180 -3.97 -18.01 -16.02
CA PRO A 180 -3.00 -18.37 -17.06
C PRO A 180 -2.06 -17.20 -17.41
N PHE A 181 -2.18 -16.07 -16.71
CA PHE A 181 -1.40 -14.86 -16.97
C PHE A 181 -0.26 -14.73 -15.98
N THR A 182 0.79 -14.03 -16.40
CA THR A 182 1.98 -13.73 -15.60
C THR A 182 2.43 -12.30 -15.90
N THR A 183 3.06 -11.67 -14.92
CA THR A 183 3.82 -10.43 -15.08
C THR A 183 5.31 -10.77 -15.08
N ASP A 184 6.09 -10.01 -15.86
CA ASP A 184 7.55 -10.07 -15.85
C ASP A 184 8.08 -8.85 -15.09
N HIS A 185 8.44 -9.07 -13.83
CA HIS A 185 9.07 -8.08 -12.95
C HIS A 185 10.60 -8.21 -12.98
N SER A 186 11.20 -8.40 -14.16
CA SER A 186 12.66 -8.28 -14.35
C SER A 186 13.05 -7.07 -15.19
N LYS A 187 12.08 -6.26 -15.58
CA LYS A 187 12.23 -5.04 -16.39
C LYS A 187 12.16 -3.84 -15.47
N ALA A 188 12.67 -2.69 -15.90
CA ALA A 188 12.47 -1.44 -15.17
C ALA A 188 10.99 -1.00 -15.22
N GLU A 189 10.44 -0.71 -14.06
CA GLU A 189 9.06 -0.29 -13.79
C GLU A 189 9.02 1.05 -13.03
N ILE A 190 7.90 1.75 -13.14
CA ILE A 190 7.65 2.98 -12.37
C ILE A 190 6.35 2.78 -11.62
N ILE A 191 6.48 2.50 -10.33
CA ILE A 191 5.38 2.06 -9.47
C ILE A 191 5.11 3.18 -8.46
N ALA A 192 3.86 3.64 -8.40
CA ALA A 192 3.45 4.68 -7.46
C ALA A 192 2.44 4.10 -6.48
N GLY A 193 2.71 4.24 -5.17
CA GLY A 193 1.82 3.84 -4.08
C GLY A 193 0.48 4.55 -4.20
N GLY A 194 0.47 5.87 -4.01
CA GLY A 194 -0.78 6.64 -4.08
C GLY A 194 -0.95 7.51 -2.85
N ALA A 195 -2.18 7.66 -2.36
CA ALA A 195 -2.43 8.40 -1.13
C ALA A 195 -2.62 7.46 0.08
N GLY A 196 -2.33 6.17 -0.09
CA GLY A 196 -2.53 5.13 0.91
C GLY A 196 -1.31 4.98 1.81
N ARG A 197 -1.34 3.98 2.70
CA ARG A 197 -0.11 3.42 3.27
C ARG A 197 0.27 2.21 2.43
N ASP A 198 1.29 2.36 1.60
CA ASP A 198 1.58 1.40 0.54
C ASP A 198 2.87 0.64 0.84
N ILE A 199 2.88 -0.65 0.49
CA ILE A 199 4.07 -1.49 0.49
C ILE A 199 4.44 -1.77 -0.96
N LEU A 200 5.55 -1.17 -1.38
CA LEU A 200 6.10 -1.32 -2.71
C LEU A 200 7.26 -2.31 -2.70
N ILE A 201 7.19 -3.33 -3.54
CA ILE A 201 8.22 -4.36 -3.72
C ILE A 201 8.96 -4.03 -5.01
N GLY A 202 10.29 -3.86 -4.93
CA GLY A 202 11.12 -3.56 -6.10
C GLY A 202 11.16 -4.69 -7.11
N PHE A 203 11.03 -5.94 -6.65
CA PHE A 203 11.24 -7.13 -7.48
C PHE A 203 12.60 -7.06 -8.19
N GLY A 204 12.69 -7.45 -9.46
CA GLY A 204 13.90 -7.31 -10.26
C GLY A 204 13.74 -6.25 -11.34
N GLY A 205 14.85 -5.74 -11.84
CA GLY A 205 14.82 -4.57 -12.69
C GLY A 205 15.51 -3.40 -12.00
N ASN A 206 15.46 -2.23 -12.63
CA ASN A 206 15.95 -1.01 -12.01
C ASN A 206 14.76 -0.09 -11.89
N ASP A 207 14.10 -0.13 -10.74
CA ASP A 207 12.74 0.37 -10.61
C ASP A 207 12.71 1.76 -9.99
N THR A 208 11.62 2.49 -10.23
CA THR A 208 11.32 3.73 -9.51
C THR A 208 10.09 3.50 -8.66
N LEU A 209 10.28 3.44 -7.35
CA LEU A 209 9.22 3.24 -6.36
C LEU A 209 8.87 4.60 -5.73
N ILE A 210 7.63 5.03 -5.86
CA ILE A 210 7.15 6.35 -5.46
C ILE A 210 6.09 6.17 -4.38
N GLY A 211 6.40 6.47 -3.11
CA GLY A 211 5.43 6.32 -2.00
C GLY A 211 4.30 7.35 -2.11
N LYS A 212 4.68 8.63 -2.03
CA LYS A 212 3.85 9.86 -2.05
C LYS A 212 3.34 10.27 -0.66
N GLU A 213 2.05 10.09 -0.36
CA GLU A 213 1.44 10.59 0.89
C GLU A 213 1.32 9.46 1.91
N ASN A 214 1.45 9.79 3.20
CA ASN A 214 1.48 8.86 4.34
C ASN A 214 2.82 8.15 4.50
N ILE A 215 2.80 6.96 5.12
CA ILE A 215 4.00 6.20 5.47
C ILE A 215 4.05 5.01 4.53
N ASP A 216 4.97 5.07 3.57
CA ASP A 216 5.16 4.03 2.59
C ASP A 216 6.40 3.20 2.90
N THR A 217 6.37 1.94 2.48
CA THR A 217 7.45 0.97 2.71
C THR A 217 7.94 0.32 1.43
N ALA A 218 9.22 0.53 1.11
CA ALA A 218 9.91 -0.27 0.11
C ALA A 218 10.37 -1.60 0.74
N THR A 219 10.04 -2.74 0.15
CA THR A 219 10.42 -4.07 0.67
C THR A 219 11.39 -4.79 -0.25
N TYR A 220 12.42 -5.37 0.35
CA TYR A 220 13.47 -6.16 -0.27
C TYR A 220 13.57 -7.54 0.39
N LEU A 221 13.87 -8.57 -0.40
CA LEU A 221 13.82 -9.97 0.04
C LEU A 221 15.08 -10.41 0.79
N ASN A 222 16.22 -9.76 0.53
CA ASN A 222 17.52 -10.13 1.09
C ASN A 222 17.91 -9.25 2.30
N ASN A 223 19.05 -9.57 2.92
CA ASN A 223 19.51 -8.86 4.11
C ASN A 223 20.07 -7.48 3.75
N SER A 224 19.99 -6.53 4.68
CA SER A 224 20.49 -5.15 4.52
C SER A 224 21.96 -5.06 4.08
N ASN A 225 22.81 -6.01 4.52
CA ASN A 225 24.23 -6.08 4.14
C ASN A 225 24.46 -6.56 2.69
N GLU A 226 23.41 -6.91 1.96
CA GLU A 226 23.44 -7.23 0.53
C GLU A 226 23.14 -5.99 -0.33
N PHE A 227 22.71 -4.87 0.27
CA PHE A 227 22.34 -3.65 -0.45
C PHE A 227 23.20 -2.42 -0.12
N GLY A 228 23.61 -1.69 -1.16
CA GLY A 228 24.04 -0.30 -1.04
C GLY A 228 22.82 0.61 -0.90
N VAL A 229 22.75 1.38 0.19
CA VAL A 229 21.68 2.37 0.45
C VAL A 229 22.31 3.75 0.41
N ASN A 230 21.96 4.56 -0.59
CA ASN A 230 22.58 5.87 -0.80
C ASN A 230 21.50 6.95 -0.93
N LYS A 231 21.66 8.06 -0.19
CA LYS A 231 20.82 9.24 -0.36
C LYS A 231 21.39 10.15 -1.45
N ASN A 232 20.56 10.54 -2.40
CA ASN A 232 20.92 11.42 -3.51
C ASN A 232 20.75 12.90 -3.13
N ILE A 233 21.39 13.79 -3.91
CA ILE A 233 21.34 15.25 -3.69
C ILE A 233 19.92 15.81 -3.85
N ASP A 234 19.11 15.18 -4.70
CA ASP A 234 17.71 15.56 -4.93
C ASP A 234 16.74 15.05 -3.86
N GLY A 235 17.24 14.33 -2.85
CA GLY A 235 16.46 13.78 -1.74
C GLY A 235 15.97 12.36 -1.96
N THR A 236 16.06 11.81 -3.18
CA THR A 236 15.73 10.41 -3.47
C THR A 236 16.75 9.45 -2.84
N TRP A 237 16.40 8.17 -2.75
CA TRP A 237 17.31 7.13 -2.31
C TRP A 237 17.57 6.13 -3.43
N THR A 238 18.79 5.62 -3.51
CA THR A 238 19.16 4.52 -4.41
C THR A 238 19.48 3.28 -3.60
N ILE A 239 18.81 2.18 -3.92
CA ILE A 239 19.01 0.86 -3.32
C ILE A 239 19.60 -0.06 -4.37
N GLU A 240 20.86 -0.48 -4.19
CA GLU A 240 21.57 -1.29 -5.16
C GLU A 240 21.91 -2.65 -4.56
N HIS A 241 21.38 -3.73 -5.13
CA HIS A 241 21.77 -5.07 -4.74
C HIS A 241 23.21 -5.35 -5.18
N ARG A 242 24.09 -5.70 -4.23
CA ARG A 242 25.55 -5.79 -4.45
C ARG A 242 25.98 -6.96 -5.35
N SER A 243 25.17 -8.00 -5.47
CA SER A 243 25.35 -9.06 -6.46
C SER A 243 24.28 -8.92 -7.53
N SER A 244 24.65 -8.66 -8.77
CA SER A 244 23.79 -8.16 -9.86
C SER A 244 22.70 -9.12 -10.38
N GLU A 245 22.13 -10.02 -9.57
CA GLU A 245 21.35 -11.16 -10.05
C GLU A 245 19.95 -11.37 -9.43
N SER A 246 19.34 -10.41 -8.70
CA SER A 246 17.90 -10.59 -8.38
C SER A 246 17.06 -9.32 -8.26
N GLU A 247 17.55 -8.29 -7.55
CA GLU A 247 16.72 -7.12 -7.21
C GLU A 247 17.22 -5.79 -7.80
N GLY A 248 18.21 -5.84 -8.69
CA GLY A 248 18.76 -4.71 -9.44
C GLY A 248 19.06 -3.43 -8.65
N MET A 249 18.78 -2.26 -9.26
CA MET A 249 19.08 -0.93 -8.71
C MET A 249 17.85 -0.03 -8.76
N ASP A 250 17.26 0.21 -7.59
CA ASP A 250 16.03 0.96 -7.45
C ASP A 250 16.28 2.41 -7.03
N THR A 251 15.33 3.27 -7.41
CA THR A 251 15.21 4.63 -6.94
C THR A 251 13.92 4.78 -6.13
N LEU A 252 14.06 5.18 -4.87
CA LEU A 252 12.95 5.48 -3.97
C LEU A 252 12.69 6.98 -3.95
N VAL A 253 11.45 7.36 -4.19
CA VAL A 253 10.94 8.74 -4.18
C VAL A 253 9.84 8.83 -3.13
N ASP A 254 9.90 9.82 -2.24
CA ASP A 254 8.90 10.05 -1.19
C ASP A 254 8.57 8.75 -0.44
N MET A 255 9.61 8.10 0.09
CA MET A 255 9.53 6.81 0.79
C MET A 255 10.03 6.99 2.21
N GLU A 256 9.24 6.54 3.20
CA GLU A 256 9.55 6.73 4.61
C GLU A 256 10.28 5.53 5.20
N ARG A 257 10.03 4.32 4.68
CA ARG A 257 10.53 3.07 5.25
C ARG A 257 11.18 2.19 4.19
N ILE A 258 12.27 1.51 4.58
CA ILE A 258 12.83 0.39 3.84
C ILE A 258 12.80 -0.84 4.76
N LYS A 259 12.33 -1.96 4.23
CA LYS A 259 12.29 -3.25 4.92
C LYS A 259 13.17 -4.26 4.20
N PHE A 260 14.20 -4.73 4.89
CA PHE A 260 15.03 -5.88 4.49
C PHE A 260 14.59 -7.13 5.27
N SER A 261 15.18 -8.29 4.99
CA SER A 261 14.88 -9.53 5.72
C SER A 261 15.38 -9.57 7.17
N ASP A 262 16.36 -8.73 7.52
CA ASP A 262 17.04 -8.70 8.83
C ASP A 262 16.70 -7.45 9.66
N ILE A 263 16.66 -6.27 9.04
CA ILE A 263 16.37 -4.98 9.70
C ILE A 263 15.49 -4.09 8.83
N SER A 264 15.05 -2.96 9.37
CA SER A 264 14.40 -1.90 8.61
C SER A 264 15.08 -0.54 8.84
N LEU A 265 14.92 0.38 7.89
CA LEU A 265 15.42 1.75 7.95
C LEU A 265 14.26 2.74 7.83
N ALA A 266 14.24 3.75 8.69
CA ALA A 266 13.30 4.87 8.62
C ALA A 266 14.04 6.12 8.11
N LEU A 267 13.51 6.74 7.04
CA LEU A 267 14.21 7.74 6.23
C LEU A 267 13.77 9.19 6.52
N ASP A 268 12.61 9.37 7.13
CA ASP A 268 11.94 10.63 7.48
C ASP A 268 12.51 11.28 8.76
N LEU A 269 13.80 11.65 8.74
CA LEU A 269 14.47 12.26 9.90
C LEU A 269 13.97 13.69 10.23
N ASP A 270 13.18 14.30 9.35
CA ASP A 270 12.38 15.49 9.59
C ASP A 270 10.96 15.18 10.12
N GLY A 271 10.55 13.90 10.09
CA GLY A 271 9.28 13.36 10.57
C GLY A 271 9.44 12.38 11.75
N ASN A 272 8.81 11.21 11.65
CA ASN A 272 8.64 10.27 12.76
C ASN A 272 9.97 9.62 13.20
N ALA A 273 10.88 9.32 12.26
CA ALA A 273 12.22 8.84 12.61
C ALA A 273 13.00 9.88 13.41
N GLY A 274 12.91 11.15 13.01
CA GLY A 274 13.56 12.25 13.72
C GLY A 274 13.05 12.44 15.15
N ILE A 275 11.72 12.40 15.32
CA ILE A 275 11.08 12.45 16.64
C ILE A 275 11.56 11.27 17.50
N THR A 276 11.51 10.05 16.96
CA THR A 276 11.95 8.84 17.67
C THR A 276 13.41 8.95 18.12
N ALA A 277 14.33 9.27 17.21
CA ALA A 277 15.76 9.40 17.54
C ALA A 277 16.04 10.46 18.62
N LYS A 278 15.35 11.61 18.54
CA LYS A 278 15.49 12.68 19.54
C LYS A 278 14.99 12.27 20.92
N ILE A 279 13.85 11.57 21.01
CA ILE A 279 13.32 11.05 22.27
C ILE A 279 14.28 10.02 22.86
N LEU A 280 14.77 9.07 22.04
CA LEU A 280 15.74 8.07 22.47
C LEU A 280 16.99 8.73 23.07
N GLY A 281 17.59 9.68 22.36
CA GLY A 281 18.75 10.43 22.83
C GLY A 281 18.52 11.15 24.16
N ALA A 282 17.39 11.86 24.30
CA ALA A 282 17.14 12.67 25.49
C ALA A 282 16.68 11.86 26.71
N VAL A 283 15.92 10.78 26.51
CA VAL A 283 15.30 10.02 27.61
C VAL A 283 16.13 8.79 27.99
N PHE A 284 16.70 8.09 27.02
CA PHE A 284 17.42 6.83 27.23
C PHE A 284 18.93 6.95 26.92
N GLY A 285 19.40 8.15 26.57
CA GLY A 285 20.80 8.44 26.24
C GLY A 285 21.15 8.11 24.80
N ARG A 286 22.22 8.73 24.27
CA ARG A 286 22.59 8.66 22.84
C ARG A 286 22.80 7.23 22.29
N GLU A 287 23.28 6.30 23.12
CA GLU A 287 23.55 4.92 22.67
C GLU A 287 22.26 4.16 22.35
N SER A 288 21.13 4.57 22.94
CA SER A 288 19.81 3.97 22.72
C SER A 288 19.28 4.18 21.31
N VAL A 289 19.82 5.14 20.55
CA VAL A 289 19.47 5.38 19.14
C VAL A 289 19.83 4.19 18.25
N SER A 290 20.80 3.37 18.67
CA SER A 290 21.17 2.11 17.99
C SER A 290 20.33 0.91 18.44
N ASN A 291 19.42 1.08 19.40
CA ASN A 291 18.55 0.01 19.87
C ASN A 291 17.35 -0.13 18.93
N LEU A 292 17.42 -1.14 18.05
CA LEU A 292 16.43 -1.38 17.00
C LEU A 292 15.01 -1.58 17.55
N ALA A 293 14.86 -2.27 18.69
CA ALA A 293 13.56 -2.53 19.30
C ALA A 293 12.92 -1.23 19.84
N TYR A 294 13.71 -0.37 20.48
CA TYR A 294 13.21 0.90 21.00
C TYR A 294 12.86 1.87 19.88
N ALA A 295 13.69 1.93 18.83
CA ALA A 295 13.39 2.68 17.62
C ALA A 295 12.10 2.16 16.97
N GLY A 296 11.92 0.84 16.88
CA GLY A 296 10.73 0.22 16.30
C GLY A 296 9.46 0.55 17.06
N ILE A 297 9.49 0.49 18.40
CA ILE A 297 8.34 0.88 19.24
C ILE A 297 7.99 2.36 19.03
N GLY A 298 8.98 3.26 19.06
CA GLY A 298 8.74 4.69 18.89
C GLY A 298 8.15 5.02 17.53
N LEU A 299 8.72 4.45 16.46
CA LEU A 299 8.23 4.60 15.09
C LEU A 299 6.81 4.07 14.95
N ALA A 300 6.54 2.85 15.41
CA ALA A 300 5.23 2.24 15.22
C ALA A 300 4.11 3.02 15.92
N LEU A 301 4.38 3.57 17.11
CA LEU A 301 3.41 4.42 17.80
C LEU A 301 3.15 5.74 17.05
N LEU A 302 4.19 6.41 16.53
CA LEU A 302 4.01 7.64 15.76
C LEU A 302 3.35 7.38 14.41
N ASP A 303 3.72 6.29 13.74
CA ASP A 303 3.15 5.85 12.48
C ASP A 303 1.67 5.49 12.66
N ASP A 304 1.24 5.01 13.83
CA ASP A 304 -0.19 4.84 14.18
C ASP A 304 -0.90 6.14 14.63
N GLY A 305 -0.23 7.28 14.51
CA GLY A 305 -0.80 8.61 14.76
C GLY A 305 -0.62 9.14 16.19
N MET A 306 0.19 8.48 17.03
CA MET A 306 0.57 9.05 18.33
C MET A 306 1.28 10.40 18.15
N SER A 307 0.90 11.40 18.93
CA SER A 307 1.59 12.69 18.89
C SER A 307 2.98 12.64 19.56
N TYR A 308 3.90 13.51 19.14
CA TYR A 308 5.20 13.70 19.81
C TYR A 308 5.05 13.86 21.34
N LYS A 309 4.08 14.64 21.81
CA LYS A 309 3.82 14.84 23.24
C LYS A 309 3.46 13.54 23.96
N ALA A 310 2.59 12.73 23.35
CA ALA A 310 2.16 11.46 23.91
C ALA A 310 3.33 10.46 23.94
N LEU A 311 4.12 10.38 22.87
CA LEU A 311 5.29 9.49 22.85
C LEU A 311 6.35 9.93 23.86
N MET A 312 6.59 11.23 24.02
CA MET A 312 7.52 11.74 25.05
C MET A 312 7.05 11.35 26.45
N GLN A 313 5.75 11.43 26.75
CA GLN A 313 5.20 10.97 28.02
C GLN A 313 5.45 9.46 28.21
N VAL A 314 5.13 8.64 27.21
CA VAL A 314 5.37 7.18 27.22
C VAL A 314 6.85 6.88 27.50
N ALA A 315 7.76 7.58 26.84
CA ALA A 315 9.19 7.39 27.02
C ALA A 315 9.66 7.73 28.44
N ILE A 316 9.26 8.88 28.98
CA ILE A 316 9.64 9.30 30.34
C ILE A 316 9.07 8.33 31.39
N ASP A 317 7.82 7.91 31.23
CA ASP A 317 7.19 6.94 32.12
C ASP A 317 7.87 5.56 32.05
N ALA A 318 8.30 5.14 30.87
CA ALA A 318 9.07 3.91 30.71
C ALA A 318 10.46 4.00 31.36
N ALA A 319 11.11 5.17 31.34
CA ALA A 319 12.43 5.39 31.93
C ALA A 319 12.39 5.51 33.46
N LEU A 320 11.40 6.21 34.01
CA LEU A 320 11.34 6.57 35.43
C LEU A 320 10.28 5.81 36.25
N GLY A 321 9.25 5.26 35.59
CA GLY A 321 8.11 4.65 36.27
C GLY A 321 7.46 5.60 37.28
N ALA A 322 7.34 5.18 38.55
CA ALA A 322 6.78 6.02 39.60
C ALA A 322 7.60 7.31 39.87
N HIS A 323 8.87 7.35 39.46
CA HIS A 323 9.73 8.53 39.64
C HIS A 323 9.42 9.66 38.67
N THR A 324 8.56 9.48 37.66
CA THR A 324 8.12 10.59 36.79
C THR A 324 7.46 11.73 37.60
N ALA A 325 6.83 11.40 38.73
CA ALA A 325 6.22 12.40 39.61
C ALA A 325 7.24 13.25 40.39
N ASN A 326 8.51 12.86 40.40
CA ASN A 326 9.59 13.62 41.02
C ASN A 326 10.30 14.49 39.98
N HIS A 327 9.98 15.79 39.98
CA HIS A 327 10.57 16.75 39.05
C HIS A 327 12.10 16.81 39.10
N ALA A 328 12.72 16.54 40.25
CA ALA A 328 14.17 16.51 40.37
C ALA A 328 14.78 15.33 39.59
N ASP A 329 14.13 14.16 39.63
CA ASP A 329 14.57 12.95 38.92
C ASP A 329 14.41 13.14 37.40
N VAL A 330 13.31 13.76 36.96
CA VAL A 330 13.07 14.12 35.55
C VAL A 330 14.15 15.05 35.01
N VAL A 331 14.45 16.14 35.73
CA VAL A 331 15.46 17.12 35.30
C VAL A 331 16.85 16.49 35.24
N GLU A 332 17.20 15.67 36.24
CA GLU A 332 18.48 14.98 36.29
C GLU A 332 18.66 14.01 35.13
N LEU A 333 17.67 13.15 34.86
CA LEU A 333 17.68 12.21 33.73
C LEU A 333 17.92 12.92 32.39
N LEU A 334 17.08 13.92 32.08
CA LEU A 334 17.13 14.61 30.80
C LEU A 334 18.43 15.41 30.64
N TYR A 335 18.86 16.09 31.70
CA TYR A 335 20.08 16.90 31.65
C TYR A 335 21.31 16.02 31.50
N GLU A 336 21.43 14.91 32.23
CA GLU A 336 22.56 13.99 32.11
C GLU A 336 22.66 13.39 30.71
N ASN A 337 21.55 12.97 30.11
CA ASN A 337 21.53 12.41 28.76
C ASN A 337 21.92 13.45 27.69
N VAL A 338 21.46 14.70 27.82
CA VAL A 338 21.72 15.76 26.84
C VAL A 338 23.10 16.41 27.03
N ALA A 339 23.51 16.69 28.27
CA ALA A 339 24.76 17.38 28.56
C ALA A 339 25.96 16.42 28.77
N GLY A 340 25.69 15.16 29.13
CA GLY A 340 26.71 14.15 29.45
C GLY A 340 27.25 14.23 30.88
N PHE A 341 26.66 15.06 31.74
CA PHE A 341 27.02 15.22 33.15
C PHE A 341 25.83 15.74 33.97
N ALA A 342 25.87 15.54 35.28
CA ALA A 342 24.82 15.97 36.20
C ALA A 342 24.67 17.51 36.21
N PRO A 343 23.43 18.04 36.28
CA PRO A 343 23.20 19.49 36.32
C PRO A 343 23.79 20.12 37.59
N ALA A 344 24.31 21.34 37.48
CA ALA A 344 24.70 22.11 38.65
C ALA A 344 23.47 22.42 39.53
N THR A 345 23.66 22.59 40.86
CA THR A 345 22.56 22.76 41.82
C THR A 345 21.60 23.90 41.44
N ASN A 346 22.13 25.03 40.97
CA ASN A 346 21.35 26.19 40.53
C ASN A 346 20.55 25.91 39.25
N GLU A 347 21.13 25.20 38.28
CA GLU A 347 20.46 24.82 37.03
C GLU A 347 19.36 23.80 37.28
N LYS A 348 19.64 22.78 38.10
CA LYS A 348 18.63 21.80 38.53
C LYS A 348 17.47 22.50 39.23
N THR A 349 17.77 23.40 40.16
CA THR A 349 16.73 24.17 40.89
C THR A 349 15.88 24.99 39.93
N TYR A 350 16.49 25.68 38.96
CA TYR A 350 15.77 26.47 37.97
C TYR A 350 14.72 25.63 37.20
N PHE A 351 15.10 24.49 36.63
CA PHE A 351 14.15 23.66 35.89
C PHE A 351 13.11 22.99 36.78
N VAL A 352 13.48 22.59 38.01
CA VAL A 352 12.53 22.04 38.98
C VAL A 352 11.49 23.08 39.38
N ASP A 353 11.87 24.35 39.55
CA ASP A 353 10.94 25.43 39.87
C ASP A 353 9.97 25.73 38.71
N LEU A 354 10.42 25.60 37.45
CA LEU A 354 9.55 25.69 36.27
C LEU A 354 8.47 24.60 36.26
N LEU A 355 8.82 23.38 36.67
CA LEU A 355 7.89 22.27 36.79
C LEU A 355 6.94 22.43 37.99
N ASN A 356 7.46 22.83 39.16
CA ASN A 356 6.67 23.03 40.38
C ASN A 356 5.66 24.17 40.25
N SER A 357 6.02 25.24 39.55
CA SER A 357 5.13 26.38 39.29
C SER A 357 4.07 26.08 38.22
N GLY A 358 4.21 24.98 37.47
CA GLY A 358 3.36 24.65 36.33
C GLY A 358 3.63 25.52 35.09
N ALA A 359 4.70 26.33 35.09
CA ALA A 359 5.13 27.06 33.90
C ALA A 359 5.54 26.11 32.77
N HIS A 360 6.07 24.94 33.13
CA HIS A 360 6.34 23.83 32.24
C HIS A 360 5.74 22.53 32.79
N THR A 361 5.40 21.62 31.89
CA THR A 361 5.11 20.22 32.21
C THR A 361 6.35 19.35 32.00
N VAL A 362 6.38 18.15 32.62
CA VAL A 362 7.40 17.12 32.39
C VAL A 362 7.59 16.87 30.89
N VAL A 363 6.49 16.70 30.14
CA VAL A 363 6.52 16.52 28.68
C VAL A 363 7.15 17.71 27.96
N SER A 364 6.83 18.94 28.36
CA SER A 364 7.40 20.13 27.70
C SER A 364 8.90 20.30 27.93
N ILE A 365 9.41 19.92 29.11
CA ILE A 365 10.85 19.86 29.39
C ILE A 365 11.50 18.71 28.63
N GLY A 366 10.84 17.55 28.55
CA GLY A 366 11.29 16.42 27.72
C GLY A 366 11.48 16.82 26.26
N ILE A 367 10.46 17.46 25.65
CA ILE A 367 10.54 17.94 24.27
C ILE A 367 11.65 18.99 24.11
N MET A 368 11.80 19.91 25.07
CA MET A 368 12.89 20.89 25.05
C MET A 368 14.26 20.21 25.07
N ALA A 369 14.45 19.15 25.86
CA ALA A 369 15.67 18.35 25.88
C ALA A 369 15.89 17.59 24.56
N ALA A 370 14.85 16.95 24.03
CA ALA A 370 14.88 16.20 22.78
C ALA A 370 15.21 17.08 21.57
N ASP A 371 14.64 18.28 21.49
CA ASP A 371 14.89 19.24 20.41
C ASP A 371 16.17 20.08 20.63
N HIS A 372 16.83 19.96 21.78
CA HIS A 372 18.02 20.73 22.08
C HIS A 372 19.16 20.43 21.08
N PRO A 373 19.89 21.43 20.57
CA PRO A 373 20.98 21.21 19.61
C PRO A 373 22.07 20.25 20.10
N LEU A 374 22.34 20.22 21.42
CA LEU A 374 23.28 19.24 21.99
C LEU A 374 22.77 17.80 21.82
N ASN A 375 21.48 17.54 22.03
CA ASN A 375 20.92 16.21 21.84
C ASN A 375 21.02 15.79 20.37
N GLN A 376 20.61 16.68 19.45
CA GLN A 376 20.70 16.42 18.00
C GLN A 376 22.14 16.14 17.53
N ALA A 377 23.13 16.84 18.10
CA ALA A 377 24.53 16.58 17.85
C ALA A 377 25.00 15.24 18.46
N ASN A 378 24.60 14.95 19.71
CA ASN A 378 24.97 13.71 20.41
C ASN A 378 24.48 12.46 19.70
N ILE A 379 23.28 12.50 19.11
CA ILE A 379 22.69 11.39 18.35
C ILE A 379 23.12 11.38 16.87
N ASN A 380 23.96 12.33 16.45
CA ASN A 380 24.37 12.51 15.07
C ASN A 380 23.18 12.57 14.10
N LEU A 381 22.17 13.40 14.40
CA LEU A 381 20.93 13.46 13.62
C LEU A 381 21.18 13.79 12.13
N VAL A 382 22.19 14.62 11.85
CA VAL A 382 22.64 14.93 10.48
C VAL A 382 23.22 13.69 9.78
N GLY A 383 23.94 12.83 10.50
CA GLY A 383 24.40 11.56 9.95
C GLY A 383 23.25 10.58 9.69
N LEU A 384 22.33 10.46 10.64
CA LEU A 384 21.12 9.64 10.47
C LEU A 384 20.29 10.09 9.26
N SER A 385 20.23 11.39 8.96
CA SER A 385 19.51 11.88 7.79
C SER A 385 20.13 11.45 6.45
N GLN A 386 21.34 10.88 6.46
CA GLN A 386 22.05 10.32 5.29
C GLN A 386 22.00 8.79 5.25
N THR A 387 21.72 8.12 6.37
CA THR A 387 21.77 6.64 6.48
C THR A 387 20.44 6.00 6.87
N GLY A 388 19.46 6.79 7.32
CA GLY A 388 18.26 6.31 7.99
C GLY A 388 18.50 5.94 9.45
N LEU A 389 17.40 5.81 10.19
CA LEU A 389 17.36 5.23 11.54
C LEU A 389 17.03 3.73 11.43
N GLY A 390 17.94 2.87 11.91
CA GLY A 390 17.69 1.44 11.98
C GLY A 390 16.66 1.07 13.03
N TYR A 391 15.74 0.16 12.71
CA TYR A 391 14.73 -0.33 13.63
C TYR A 391 14.32 -1.79 13.36
N GLU A 392 13.71 -2.42 14.36
CA GLU A 392 13.03 -3.71 14.23
C GLU A 392 11.58 -3.44 13.85
N PHE A 393 11.10 -4.04 12.76
CA PHE A 393 9.71 -3.88 12.32
C PHE A 393 8.76 -4.55 13.31
N VAL A 394 7.97 -3.75 14.03
CA VAL A 394 6.95 -4.25 14.95
C VAL A 394 5.61 -4.24 14.22
N SER A 395 4.98 -5.41 14.08
CA SER A 395 3.56 -5.46 13.74
C SER A 395 2.78 -5.09 14.99
N VAL A 396 2.19 -3.89 15.01
CA VAL A 396 1.36 -3.43 16.13
C VAL A 396 -0.08 -3.89 15.94
#